data_AF-A0A850MCH3-F1
#
_entry.id   AF-A0A850MCH3-F1
#
_cell.length_a   1.000
_cell.length_b   1.000
_cell.length_c   1.000
_cell.angle_alpha   90.00
_cell.angle_beta   90.00
_cell.angle_gamma   90.00
#
_symmetry.space_group_name_H-M   'P 1'
#
loop_
_entity.id
_entity.type
_entity.pdbx_description
1 polymer ?
#
loop_
_entity_poly.entity_id
_entity_poly.type
_entity_poly.pdbx_seq_one_letter_code
_entity_poly.pdbx_strand_id
1 'polypeptide(L)'
;MRPNKMEKIEHYINQSKVLLKNANLMVKKQEYNKAGEMLWGAMTSLLKAIGIMHNKPIRNHKEIIKVAKFIALIKNDKELNEAIVNSGQTLHANFYENFLDLEVFKEHQEKVIKGYNTLFKIILESKVNNKVISDELE
;
A
#
# COMPACT_ATOMS: atom_id res chain seq x y z
N MET A 1 4.61 2.59 26.84
CA MET A 1 4.27 1.18 26.54
C MET A 1 4.65 0.89 25.08
N ARG A 2 5.28 -0.26 24.76
CA ARG A 2 5.57 -0.62 23.36
C ARG A 2 4.28 -1.11 22.70
N PRO A 3 3.93 -0.66 21.48
CA PRO A 3 2.69 -1.07 20.85
C PRO A 3 2.72 -2.57 20.52
N ASN A 4 1.61 -3.25 20.80
CA ASN A 4 1.40 -4.66 20.49
C ASN A 4 1.22 -4.87 18.97
N LYS A 5 1.16 -6.14 18.53
CA LYS A 5 1.07 -6.49 17.11
C LYS A 5 -0.13 -5.84 16.42
N MET A 6 -1.31 -5.85 17.07
CA MET A 6 -2.55 -5.30 16.51
C MET A 6 -2.50 -3.78 16.40
N GLU A 7 -1.99 -3.10 17.42
CA GLU A 7 -1.80 -1.64 17.40
C GLU A 7 -0.88 -1.21 16.25
N LYS A 8 0.18 -1.98 15.96
CA LYS A 8 1.05 -1.71 14.81
C LYS A 8 0.36 -1.92 13.46
N ILE A 9 -0.46 -2.97 13.33
CA ILE A 9 -1.24 -3.23 12.11
C ILE A 9 -2.22 -2.08 11.88
N GLU A 10 -2.95 -1.67 12.91
CA GLU A 10 -3.92 -0.57 12.83
C GLU A 10 -3.25 0.77 12.56
N HIS A 11 -2.08 1.01 13.15
CA HIS A 11 -1.28 2.20 12.85
C HIS A 11 -1.00 2.32 11.35
N TYR A 12 -0.52 1.26 10.70
CA TYR A 12 -0.22 1.29 9.28
C TYR A 12 -1.47 1.40 8.39
N ILE A 13 -2.58 0.77 8.77
CA ILE A 13 -3.86 0.93 8.07
C ILE A 13 -4.39 2.38 8.19
N ASN A 14 -4.24 3.00 9.35
CA ASN A 14 -4.67 4.38 9.56
C ASN A 14 -3.75 5.36 8.83
N GLN A 15 -2.43 5.13 8.86
CA GLN A 15 -1.47 5.89 8.04
C GLN A 15 -1.83 5.80 6.55
N SER A 16 -2.15 4.61 6.04
CA SER A 16 -2.47 4.45 4.62
C SER A 16 -3.70 5.28 4.21
N LYS A 17 -4.74 5.31 5.05
CA LYS A 17 -5.95 6.11 4.82
C LYS A 17 -5.66 7.61 4.84
N VAL A 18 -4.86 8.07 5.79
CA VAL A 18 -4.44 9.48 5.90
C VAL A 18 -3.64 9.88 4.66
N LEU A 19 -2.69 9.06 4.24
CA LEU A 19 -1.86 9.31 3.06
C LEU A 19 -2.71 9.34 1.78
N LEU A 20 -3.65 8.41 1.60
CA LEU A 20 -4.57 8.43 0.46
C LEU A 20 -5.44 9.70 0.44
N LYS A 21 -5.97 10.11 1.60
CA LYS A 21 -6.71 11.38 1.72
C LYS A 21 -5.84 12.57 1.34
N ASN A 22 -4.61 12.62 1.82
CA ASN A 22 -3.69 13.70 1.53
C ASN A 22 -3.27 13.72 0.06
N ALA A 23 -3.06 12.56 -0.57
CA ALA A 23 -2.80 12.46 -2.00
C ALA A 23 -3.91 13.13 -2.81
N ASN A 24 -5.17 12.85 -2.48
CA ASN A 24 -6.32 13.48 -3.13
C ASN A 24 -6.35 15.01 -2.94
N LEU A 25 -5.91 15.51 -1.78
CA LEU A 25 -5.76 16.97 -1.55
C LEU A 25 -4.64 17.56 -2.41
N MET A 26 -3.51 16.88 -2.56
CA MET A 26 -2.41 17.33 -3.41
C MET A 26 -2.80 17.36 -4.88
N VAL A 27 -3.56 16.37 -5.36
CA VAL A 27 -4.12 16.37 -6.73
C VAL A 27 -5.00 17.60 -6.98
N LYS A 28 -5.88 17.95 -6.02
CA LYS A 28 -6.72 19.16 -6.12
C LYS A 28 -5.91 20.45 -6.17
N LYS A 29 -4.73 20.46 -5.56
CA LYS A 29 -3.78 21.58 -5.58
C LYS A 29 -2.83 21.54 -6.78
N GLN A 30 -2.95 20.54 -7.66
CA GLN A 30 -2.04 20.30 -8.79
C GLN A 30 -0.59 20.02 -8.35
N GLU A 31 -0.39 19.56 -7.12
CA GLU A 31 0.91 19.16 -6.56
C GLU A 31 1.15 17.66 -6.84
N TYR A 32 1.30 17.28 -8.11
CA TYR A 32 1.28 15.88 -8.56
C TYR A 32 2.45 15.04 -8.05
N ASN A 33 3.65 15.62 -7.95
CA ASN A 33 4.82 14.94 -7.38
C ASN A 33 4.58 14.53 -5.90
N LYS A 34 4.02 15.44 -5.09
CA LYS A 34 3.64 15.13 -3.70
C LYS A 34 2.47 14.16 -3.62
N ALA A 35 1.51 14.26 -4.52
CA ALA A 35 0.43 13.28 -4.61
C ALA A 35 0.97 11.87 -4.87
N GLY A 36 1.92 11.74 -5.79
CA GLY A 36 2.59 10.49 -6.12
C GLY A 36 3.29 9.85 -4.91
N GLU A 37 4.07 10.65 -4.16
CA GLU A 37 4.74 10.17 -2.94
C GLU A 37 3.75 9.68 -1.88
N MET A 38 2.66 10.41 -1.70
CA MET A 38 1.62 10.02 -0.75
C MET A 38 0.91 8.72 -1.17
N LEU A 39 0.66 8.52 -2.47
CA LEU A 39 0.10 7.27 -2.99
C LEU A 39 1.05 6.09 -2.78
N TRP A 40 2.34 6.28 -3.04
CA TRP A 40 3.37 5.29 -2.73
C TRP A 40 3.39 4.96 -1.24
N GLY A 41 3.44 5.99 -0.37
CA GLY A 41 3.37 5.84 1.08
C GLY A 41 2.14 5.07 1.55
N ALA A 42 0.98 5.29 0.92
CA ALA A 42 -0.25 4.59 1.24
C ALA A 42 -0.16 3.09 0.94
N MET A 43 0.33 2.70 -0.24
CA MET A 43 0.54 1.28 -0.57
C MET A 43 1.58 0.61 0.32
N THR A 44 2.72 1.27 0.57
CA THR A 44 3.78 0.68 1.41
C THR A 44 3.34 0.51 2.85
N SER A 45 2.48 1.40 3.36
CA SER A 45 1.84 1.25 4.67
C SER A 45 0.98 -0.02 4.72
N LEU A 46 0.14 -0.28 3.71
CA LEU A 46 -0.64 -1.53 3.66
C LEU A 46 0.26 -2.77 3.58
N LEU A 47 1.33 -2.73 2.79
CA LEU A 47 2.29 -3.83 2.70
C LEU A 47 2.98 -4.09 4.06
N LYS A 48 3.33 -3.04 4.81
CA LYS A 48 3.86 -3.18 6.17
C LYS A 48 2.85 -3.82 7.12
N ALA A 49 1.57 -3.44 7.02
CA ALA A 49 0.51 -4.07 7.79
C ALA A 49 0.41 -5.58 7.49
N ILE A 50 0.37 -5.95 6.20
CA ILE A 50 0.34 -7.35 5.74
C ILE A 50 1.58 -8.10 6.25
N GLY A 51 2.78 -7.52 6.12
CA GLY A 51 4.01 -8.12 6.63
C GLY A 51 3.93 -8.44 8.12
N ILE A 52 3.41 -7.51 8.93
CA ILE A 52 3.22 -7.75 10.37
C ILE A 52 2.18 -8.84 10.61
N MET A 53 1.05 -8.84 9.91
CA MET A 53 0.01 -9.88 10.04
C MET A 53 0.60 -11.28 9.86
N HIS A 54 1.51 -11.46 8.90
CA HIS A 54 2.21 -12.71 8.62
C HIS A 54 3.53 -12.92 9.38
N ASN A 55 3.78 -12.18 10.47
CA ASN A 55 5.00 -12.27 11.30
C ASN A 55 6.32 -12.04 10.51
N LYS A 56 6.26 -11.28 9.41
CA LYS A 56 7.40 -10.89 8.56
C LYS A 56 7.41 -9.36 8.37
N PRO A 57 7.74 -8.57 9.40
CA PRO A 57 7.73 -7.11 9.32
C PRO A 57 8.73 -6.61 8.26
N ILE A 58 8.27 -5.70 7.41
CA ILE A 58 9.05 -5.11 6.31
C ILE A 58 9.85 -3.91 6.84
N ARG A 59 11.16 -3.91 6.61
CA ARG A 59 12.10 -2.93 7.20
C ARG A 59 12.67 -1.92 6.20
N ASN A 60 12.69 -2.25 4.91
CA ASN A 60 13.33 -1.41 3.90
C ASN A 60 12.61 -1.49 2.54
N HIS A 61 12.99 -0.60 1.63
CA HIS A 61 12.41 -0.51 0.29
C HIS A 61 12.54 -1.82 -0.51
N LYS A 62 13.71 -2.49 -0.45
CA LYS A 62 13.93 -3.78 -1.14
C LYS A 62 12.94 -4.85 -0.68
N GLU A 63 12.66 -4.92 0.61
CA GLU A 63 11.68 -5.84 1.17
C GLU A 63 10.24 -5.49 0.76
N ILE A 64 9.88 -4.21 0.63
CA ILE A 64 8.58 -3.77 0.10
C ILE A 64 8.35 -4.41 -1.28
N ILE A 65 9.31 -4.24 -2.20
CA ILE A 65 9.21 -4.77 -3.57
C ILE A 65 9.14 -6.30 -3.56
N LYS A 66 9.93 -6.97 -2.71
CA LYS A 66 9.90 -8.44 -2.59
C LYS A 66 8.54 -8.94 -2.12
N VAL A 67 7.97 -8.32 -1.09
CA VAL A 67 6.65 -8.72 -0.55
C VAL A 67 5.54 -8.42 -1.55
N ALA A 68 5.59 -7.28 -2.22
CA ALA A 68 4.62 -6.93 -3.26
C ALA A 68 4.57 -7.97 -4.39
N LYS A 69 5.73 -8.34 -4.95
CA LYS A 69 5.84 -9.38 -5.98
C LYS A 69 5.29 -10.72 -5.50
N PHE A 70 5.58 -11.08 -4.25
CA PHE A 70 5.10 -12.33 -3.65
C PHE A 70 3.58 -12.36 -3.49
N ILE A 71 2.97 -11.26 -3.01
CA ILE A 71 1.50 -11.16 -2.88
C ILE A 71 0.84 -11.25 -4.26
N ALA A 72 1.35 -10.50 -5.23
CA ALA A 72 0.83 -10.52 -6.59
C ALA A 72 0.93 -11.92 -7.24
N LEU A 73 2.05 -12.63 -7.01
CA LEU A 73 2.23 -14.01 -7.47
C LEU A 73 1.19 -14.95 -6.84
N ILE A 74 1.01 -14.91 -5.53
CA ILE A 74 0.04 -15.78 -4.82
C ILE A 74 -1.39 -15.52 -5.31
N LYS A 75 -1.71 -14.25 -5.58
CA LYS A 75 -3.04 -13.85 -6.07
C LYS A 75 -3.22 -14.04 -7.58
N ASN A 76 -2.16 -14.43 -8.29
CA ASN A 76 -2.12 -14.44 -9.76
C ASN A 76 -2.57 -13.08 -10.36
N ASP A 77 -2.19 -11.99 -9.69
CA ASP A 77 -2.66 -10.64 -9.98
C ASP A 77 -1.54 -9.80 -10.61
N LYS A 78 -1.48 -9.83 -11.94
CA LYS A 78 -0.49 -9.07 -12.71
C LYS A 78 -0.68 -7.55 -12.57
N GLU A 79 -1.91 -7.10 -12.40
CA GLU A 79 -2.21 -5.67 -12.24
C GLU A 79 -1.69 -5.15 -10.91
N LEU A 80 -1.82 -5.93 -9.83
CA LEU A 80 -1.23 -5.60 -8.53
C LEU A 80 0.30 -5.54 -8.61
N ASN A 81 0.92 -6.48 -9.33
CA ASN A 81 2.37 -6.43 -9.55
C ASN A 81 2.77 -5.14 -10.29
N GLU A 82 2.09 -4.81 -11.37
CA GLU A 82 2.34 -3.60 -12.16
C GLU A 82 2.12 -2.32 -11.35
N ALA A 83 1.04 -2.27 -10.57
CA ALA A 83 0.70 -1.14 -9.71
C ALA A 83 1.83 -0.83 -8.70
N ILE A 84 2.46 -1.85 -8.13
CA ILE A 84 3.48 -1.66 -7.09
C ILE A 84 4.89 -1.56 -7.66
N VAL A 85 5.27 -2.48 -8.55
CA VAL A 85 6.65 -2.61 -9.05
C VAL A 85 6.94 -1.61 -10.16
N ASN A 86 5.94 -1.17 -10.92
CA ASN A 86 6.11 -0.13 -11.92
C ASN A 86 5.55 1.20 -11.40
N SER A 87 4.23 1.37 -11.43
CA SER A 87 3.58 2.67 -11.20
C SER A 87 3.90 3.29 -9.85
N GLY A 88 3.91 2.51 -8.78
CA GLY A 88 4.26 2.99 -7.44
C GLY A 88 5.70 3.50 -7.35
N GLN A 89 6.65 2.77 -7.94
CA GLN A 89 8.05 3.19 -7.97
C GLN A 89 8.26 4.41 -8.88
N THR A 90 7.56 4.50 -10.01
CA THR A 90 7.63 5.67 -10.90
C THR A 90 7.10 6.92 -10.21
N LEU A 91 5.97 6.84 -9.49
CA LEU A 91 5.45 7.96 -8.69
C LEU A 91 6.41 8.36 -7.57
N HIS A 92 7.05 7.39 -6.91
CA HIS A 92 8.05 7.64 -5.88
C HIS A 92 9.29 8.35 -6.44
N ALA A 93 9.80 7.91 -7.59
CA ALA A 93 10.91 8.58 -8.27
C ALA A 93 10.53 10.00 -8.70
N ASN A 94 9.31 10.19 -9.21
CA ASN A 94 8.80 11.49 -9.64
C ASN A 94 8.73 12.53 -8.52
N PHE A 95 8.63 12.11 -7.25
CA PHE A 95 8.71 13.04 -6.13
C PHE A 95 10.03 13.81 -6.08
N TYR A 96 11.15 13.12 -6.38
CA TYR A 96 12.49 13.70 -6.35
C TYR A 96 12.86 14.38 -7.66
N GLU A 97 12.45 13.78 -8.78
CA GLU A 97 12.92 14.17 -10.12
C GLU A 97 11.92 15.05 -10.88
N ASN A 98 10.64 15.06 -10.48
CA ASN A 98 9.55 15.85 -11.06
C ASN A 98 9.49 15.82 -12.61
N PHE A 99 9.56 14.62 -13.18
CA PHE A 99 9.68 14.37 -14.63
C PHE A 99 8.38 13.96 -15.32
N LEU A 100 7.31 13.66 -14.57
CA LEU A 100 6.04 13.25 -15.15
C LEU A 100 5.18 14.46 -15.54
N ASP A 101 4.59 14.41 -16.72
CA ASP A 101 3.46 15.26 -17.06
C ASP A 101 2.15 14.77 -16.41
N LEU A 102 1.08 15.55 -16.58
CA LEU A 102 -0.23 15.26 -15.99
C LEU A 102 -0.86 13.98 -16.51
N GLU A 103 -0.71 13.68 -17.80
CA GLU A 103 -1.34 12.52 -18.43
C GLU A 103 -0.69 11.24 -17.90
N VAL A 104 0.64 11.18 -17.93
CA VAL A 104 1.41 10.04 -17.42
C VAL A 104 1.23 9.90 -15.90
N PHE A 105 1.16 11.00 -15.15
CA PHE A 105 0.83 10.96 -13.72
C PHE A 105 -0.53 10.30 -13.47
N LYS A 106 -1.58 10.67 -14.23
CA LYS A 106 -2.93 10.11 -14.07
C LYS A 106 -2.97 8.61 -14.35
N GLU A 107 -2.25 8.14 -15.36
CA GLU A 107 -2.16 6.71 -15.65
C GLU A 107 -1.56 5.91 -14.49
N HIS A 108 -0.44 6.40 -13.94
CA HIS A 108 0.19 5.76 -12.79
C HIS A 108 -0.67 5.87 -11.53
N GLN A 109 -1.33 7.01 -11.32
CA GLN A 109 -2.26 7.23 -10.22
C GLN A 109 -3.39 6.21 -10.25
N GLU A 110 -4.03 5.98 -11.40
CA GLU A 110 -5.14 5.04 -11.52
C GLU A 110 -4.70 3.62 -11.16
N LYS A 111 -3.57 3.17 -11.71
CA LYS A 111 -2.98 1.84 -11.42
C LYS A 111 -2.68 1.68 -9.93
N VAL A 112 -2.10 2.70 -9.29
CA VAL A 112 -1.76 2.67 -7.86
C VAL A 112 -3.02 2.66 -6.98
N ILE A 113 -4.07 3.40 -7.34
CA ILE A 113 -5.34 3.39 -6.61
C ILE A 113 -6.01 2.00 -6.70
N LYS A 114 -6.00 1.36 -7.88
CA LYS A 114 -6.49 -0.03 -8.03
C LYS A 114 -5.69 -0.99 -7.15
N GLY A 115 -4.36 -0.93 -7.21
CA GLY A 115 -3.48 -1.75 -6.37
C GLY A 115 -3.69 -1.54 -4.88
N TYR A 116 -3.85 -0.28 -4.44
CA TYR A 116 -4.20 0.06 -3.06
C TYR A 116 -5.50 -0.62 -2.62
N ASN A 117 -6.56 -0.54 -3.43
CA ASN A 117 -7.84 -1.15 -3.11
C ASN A 117 -7.74 -2.68 -2.99
N THR A 118 -6.97 -3.32 -3.86
CA THR A 118 -6.69 -4.76 -3.78
C THR A 118 -5.98 -5.13 -2.47
N LEU A 119 -4.90 -4.41 -2.10
CA LEU A 119 -4.20 -4.64 -0.83
C LEU A 119 -5.12 -4.41 0.38
N PHE A 120 -5.95 -3.38 0.33
CA PHE A 120 -6.91 -3.07 1.39
C PHE A 120 -7.93 -4.19 1.56
N LYS A 121 -8.46 -4.72 0.44
CA LYS A 121 -9.36 -5.87 0.44
C LYS A 121 -8.71 -7.10 1.05
N ILE A 122 -7.45 -7.41 0.71
CA ILE A 122 -6.69 -8.52 1.31
C ILE A 122 -6.62 -8.38 2.84
N ILE A 123 -6.38 -7.17 3.35
CA ILE A 123 -6.35 -6.91 4.79
C ILE A 123 -7.72 -7.12 5.43
N LEU A 124 -8.80 -6.64 4.79
CA LEU A 124 -10.16 -6.84 5.28
C LEU A 124 -10.53 -8.32 5.33
N GLU A 125 -10.29 -9.07 4.26
CA GLU A 125 -10.50 -10.52 4.19
C GLU A 125 -9.72 -11.24 5.30
N SER A 126 -8.45 -10.86 5.50
CA SER A 126 -7.61 -11.45 6.55
C SER A 126 -8.09 -11.12 7.97
N LYS A 127 -8.72 -9.96 8.19
CA LYS A 127 -9.35 -9.60 9.47
C LYS A 127 -10.68 -10.34 9.69
N VAL A 128 -11.45 -10.59 8.64
CA VAL A 128 -12.70 -11.36 8.69
C VAL A 128 -12.41 -12.85 8.91
N ASN A 129 -11.43 -13.41 8.21
CA ASN A 129 -11.04 -14.81 8.36
C ASN A 129 -10.36 -15.11 9.72
N ASN A 130 -9.83 -14.09 10.40
CA ASN A 130 -9.39 -14.15 11.80
C ASN A 130 -10.53 -13.91 12.81
N LYS A 131 -11.80 -13.96 12.38
CA LYS A 131 -12.98 -13.77 13.23
C LYS A 131 -13.82 -15.05 13.41
N VAL A 132 -13.26 -16.23 13.10
CA VAL A 132 -13.81 -17.56 13.45
C VAL A 132 -12.68 -18.48 13.96
N ILE A 133 -11.81 -17.97 14.82
CA ILE A 133 -10.95 -18.81 15.69
C ILE A 133 -10.88 -18.12 17.05
N SER A 134 -12.04 -18.01 17.72
CA SER A 134 -12.08 -17.74 19.16
C SER A 134 -13.25 -18.40 19.89
N ASP A 135 -14.05 -19.26 19.25
CA ASP A 135 -15.12 -20.00 19.94
C ASP A 135 -15.13 -21.51 19.69
N GLU A 136 -14.11 -22.08 19.02
CA GLU A 136 -13.97 -23.55 18.94
C GLU A 136 -12.49 -23.94 18.95
N LEU A 137 -11.89 -23.91 20.15
CA LEU A 137 -10.93 -24.91 20.58
C LEU A 137 -11.28 -25.22 22.03
N GLU A 138 -11.90 -26.38 22.21
CA GLU A 138 -12.10 -27.09 23.47
C GLU A 138 -10.87 -27.07 24.38
#